data_AF-A0A350U5D9-F1
#
_entry.id   AF-A0A350U5D9-F1
#
_cell.length_a   1.000
_cell.length_b   1.000
_cell.length_c   1.000
_cell.angle_alpha   90.00
_cell.angle_beta   90.00
_cell.angle_gamma   90.00
#
_symmetry.space_group_name_H-M   'P 1'
#
loop_
_entity.id
_entity.type
_entity.pdbx_description
1 polymer ?
#
loop_
_entity_poly.entity_id
_entity_poly.type
_entity_poly.pdbx_seq_one_letter_code
_entity_poly.pdbx_strand_id
1 'polypeptide(L)'
;MKSDPLTENLAVRQRQDEGHRRWFVNSFFDLIVWYDSPGGQLTGFQFCYSRNLKERAFTWTSDYTSSHIVSDTFIEKGVSRMGTGILKGDGGPIPASVVDRFRDEAAALDLALRDLIISKIKDYNAGRPAEDPIGPLTIIQ
;
A
#
# COMPACT_ATOMS: atom_id res chain seq x y z
N MET A 1 -19.00 -1.55 -12.00
CA MET A 1 -18.34 -2.83 -11.67
C MET A 1 -18.53 -3.03 -10.18
N LYS A 2 -19.12 -4.13 -9.71
CA LYS A 2 -19.29 -4.36 -8.27
C LYS A 2 -17.89 -4.54 -7.65
N SER A 3 -17.62 -3.77 -6.60
CA SER A 3 -16.44 -3.93 -5.75
C SER A 3 -16.55 -5.24 -4.96
N ASP A 4 -15.43 -5.95 -4.83
CA ASP A 4 -15.32 -7.16 -4.02
C ASP A 4 -14.69 -6.83 -2.65
N PRO A 5 -15.11 -7.52 -1.57
CA PRO A 5 -14.60 -7.23 -0.24
C PRO A 5 -13.11 -7.57 -0.13
N LEU A 6 -12.39 -6.79 0.67
CA LEU A 6 -11.01 -7.06 1.03
C LEU A 6 -10.98 -8.26 1.99
N THR A 7 -10.36 -9.37 1.58
CA THR A 7 -10.38 -10.63 2.33
C THR A 7 -8.98 -11.12 2.66
N GLU A 8 -8.81 -11.77 3.81
CA GLU A 8 -7.52 -12.33 4.22
C GLU A 8 -7.17 -13.58 3.41
N ASN A 9 -5.99 -13.57 2.80
CA ASN A 9 -5.40 -14.76 2.21
C ASN A 9 -4.62 -15.53 3.28
N LEU A 10 -5.20 -16.62 3.77
CA LEU A 10 -4.60 -17.46 4.81
C LEU A 10 -3.45 -18.34 4.30
N ALA A 11 -3.27 -18.48 2.98
CA ALA A 11 -2.21 -19.29 2.38
C ALA A 11 -0.85 -18.55 2.29
N VAL A 12 -0.70 -17.45 3.02
CA VAL A 12 0.55 -16.67 3.04
C VAL A 12 1.65 -17.46 3.72
N ARG A 13 2.74 -17.69 2.98
CA ARG A 13 3.98 -18.22 3.54
C ARG A 13 4.47 -17.31 4.66
N GLN A 14 4.59 -17.88 5.85
CA GLN A 14 5.25 -17.27 7.01
C GLN A 14 6.73 -17.67 6.97
N ARG A 15 7.64 -16.72 7.19
CA ARG A 15 9.08 -16.98 7.29
C ARG A 15 9.52 -16.63 8.70
N GLN A 16 10.23 -17.55 9.34
CA GLN A 16 10.51 -17.50 10.78
C GLN A 16 11.40 -16.30 11.17
N ASP A 17 12.12 -15.75 10.20
CA ASP A 17 13.06 -14.65 10.27
C ASP A 17 12.47 -13.28 9.87
N GLU A 18 11.25 -13.22 9.34
CA GLU A 18 10.62 -12.00 8.80
C GLU A 18 9.42 -11.50 9.64
N GLY A 19 9.23 -12.06 10.84
CA GLY A 19 8.08 -11.76 11.70
C GLY A 19 6.78 -12.44 11.24
N HIS A 20 5.63 -11.94 11.71
CA HIS A 20 4.32 -12.43 11.31
C HIS A 20 3.69 -11.52 10.27
N ARG A 21 3.20 -12.10 9.17
CA ARG A 21 2.60 -11.34 8.06
C ARG A 21 1.18 -11.78 7.77
N ARG A 22 0.29 -10.81 7.63
CA ARG A 22 -1.08 -11.00 7.14
C ARG A 22 -1.22 -10.33 5.78
N TRP A 23 -1.91 -10.97 4.85
CA TRP A 23 -2.15 -10.42 3.51
C TRP A 23 -3.65 -10.40 3.26
N PHE A 24 -4.17 -9.23 2.91
CA PHE A 24 -5.54 -9.04 2.49
C PHE A 24 -5.57 -8.60 1.04
N VAL A 25 -6.48 -9.16 0.26
CA VAL A 25 -6.51 -8.95 -1.20
C VAL A 25 -7.94 -8.90 -1.72
N ASN A 26 -8.14 -8.10 -2.75
CA ASN A 26 -9.32 -8.14 -3.62
C ASN A 26 -8.93 -7.75 -5.06
N SER A 27 -9.91 -7.41 -5.90
CA SER A 27 -9.65 -7.03 -7.29
C SER A 27 -8.89 -5.72 -7.47
N PHE A 28 -8.78 -4.87 -6.44
CA PHE A 28 -8.19 -3.53 -6.54
C PHE A 28 -7.05 -3.26 -5.55
N PHE A 29 -7.06 -3.91 -4.40
CA PHE A 29 -6.13 -3.73 -3.29
C PHE A 29 -5.33 -4.99 -3.00
N ASP A 30 -4.09 -4.77 -2.63
CA ASP A 30 -3.23 -5.74 -1.96
C ASP A 30 -2.69 -5.06 -0.69
N LEU A 31 -3.14 -5.50 0.49
CA LEU A 31 -2.71 -4.99 1.79
C LEU A 31 -1.89 -6.03 2.53
N ILE A 32 -0.62 -5.74 2.78
CA ILE A 32 0.26 -6.57 3.59
C ILE A 32 0.48 -5.87 4.92
N VAL A 33 0.32 -6.60 6.01
CA VAL A 33 0.55 -6.09 7.37
C VAL A 33 1.58 -6.95 8.06
N TRP A 34 2.56 -6.31 8.69
CA TRP A 34 3.63 -6.95 9.43
C TRP A 34 3.47 -6.73 10.93
N TYR A 35 3.75 -7.78 11.69
CA TYR A 35 3.78 -7.80 13.14
C TYR A 35 5.12 -8.38 13.61
N ASP A 36 5.58 -7.96 14.78
CA ASP A 36 6.81 -8.49 15.39
C ASP A 36 6.71 -10.01 15.67
N SER A 37 5.50 -10.49 15.93
CA SER A 37 5.19 -11.86 16.32
C SER A 37 3.69 -12.14 16.11
N PRO A 38 3.25 -13.41 16.11
CA PRO A 38 1.83 -13.74 16.05
C PRO A 38 1.06 -13.15 17.23
N GLY A 39 0.12 -12.24 16.95
CA GLY A 39 -0.65 -11.53 17.98
C GLY A 39 0.11 -10.39 18.69
N GLY A 40 1.31 -10.06 18.21
CA GLY A 40 2.13 -8.98 18.76
C GLY A 40 1.86 -7.62 18.13
N GLN A 41 2.84 -6.72 18.20
CA GLN A 41 2.67 -5.34 17.76
C GLN A 41 2.82 -5.19 16.26
N LEU A 42 2.02 -4.30 15.67
CA LEU A 42 2.13 -3.95 14.27
C LEU A 42 3.42 -3.16 14.03
N THR A 43 4.27 -3.65 13.14
CA THR A 43 5.58 -3.06 12.81
C THR A 43 5.56 -2.29 11.49
N GLY A 44 4.58 -2.57 10.63
CA GLY A 44 4.36 -1.82 9.41
C GLY A 44 3.27 -2.40 8.53
N PHE A 45 3.05 -1.76 7.39
CA PHE A 45 2.22 -2.28 6.32
C PHE A 45 2.64 -1.76 4.96
N GLN A 46 2.23 -2.47 3.91
CA GLN A 46 2.27 -2.02 2.54
C GLN A 46 0.86 -2.10 1.94
N PHE A 47 0.40 -0.96 1.44
CA PHE A 47 -0.91 -0.77 0.86
C PHE A 47 -0.77 -0.49 -0.63
N CYS A 48 -1.03 -1.52 -1.43
CA CYS A 48 -0.98 -1.46 -2.89
C CYS A 48 -2.38 -1.27 -3.47
N TYR A 49 -2.49 -0.41 -4.49
CA TYR A 49 -3.75 -0.12 -5.15
C TYR A 49 -3.59 0.17 -6.64
N SER A 50 -4.69 0.07 -7.39
CA SER A 50 -4.76 0.30 -8.85
C SER A 50 -4.03 -0.77 -9.67
N ARG A 51 -4.58 -1.99 -9.69
CA ARG A 51 -4.01 -3.17 -10.41
C ARG A 51 -3.97 -3.07 -11.95
N ASN A 52 -4.48 -1.98 -12.53
CA ASN A 52 -4.48 -1.74 -13.98
C ASN A 52 -3.73 -0.44 -14.27
N LEU A 53 -2.50 -0.54 -14.78
CA LEU A 53 -1.62 0.54 -15.25
C LEU A 53 -1.44 1.69 -14.24
N LYS A 54 -0.27 1.73 -13.59
CA LYS A 54 0.11 2.63 -12.46
C LYS A 54 -0.32 2.09 -11.10
N GLU A 55 -0.02 0.82 -10.85
CA GLU A 55 -0.06 0.31 -9.49
C GLU A 55 0.82 1.18 -8.59
N ARG A 56 0.33 1.48 -7.40
CA ARG A 56 1.07 2.27 -6.41
C ARG A 56 1.14 1.49 -5.12
N ALA A 57 2.28 1.58 -4.45
CA ALA A 57 2.52 1.00 -3.15
C ALA A 57 2.79 2.12 -2.14
N PHE A 58 1.93 2.24 -1.13
CA PHE A 58 2.18 3.07 0.04
C PHE A 58 2.74 2.17 1.15
N THR A 59 3.95 2.44 1.61
CA THR A 59 4.62 1.67 2.67
C THR A 59 4.77 2.55 3.90
N TRP A 60 4.39 2.01 5.05
CA TRP A 60 4.58 2.63 6.35
C TRP A 60 5.25 1.64 7.30
N THR A 61 6.26 2.10 8.04
CA THR A 61 6.88 1.42 9.19
C THR A 61 7.11 2.43 10.31
N SER A 62 7.62 1.98 11.46
CA SER A 62 8.10 2.89 12.52
C SER A 62 9.21 3.83 12.06
N ASP A 63 10.01 3.39 11.08
CA ASP A 63 11.27 4.03 10.72
C ASP A 63 11.13 4.91 9.48
N TYR A 64 10.18 4.60 8.59
CA TYR A 64 9.98 5.37 7.36
C TYR A 64 8.56 5.29 6.82
N THR A 65 8.30 6.15 5.83
CA THR A 65 7.05 6.22 5.09
C THR A 65 7.35 6.61 3.65
N SER A 66 6.74 5.91 2.69
CA SER A 66 6.92 6.22 1.27
C SER A 66 5.72 5.82 0.42
N SER A 67 5.57 6.46 -0.75
CA SER A 67 4.68 6.00 -1.81
C SER A 67 5.46 5.89 -3.11
N HIS A 68 5.26 4.81 -3.86
CA HIS A 68 5.98 4.53 -5.10
C HIS A 68 5.04 4.04 -6.18
N ILE A 69 5.44 4.20 -7.44
CA ILE A 69 4.82 3.52 -8.57
C ILE A 69 5.45 2.13 -8.67
N VAL A 70 4.60 1.10 -8.80
CA VAL A 70 5.03 -0.29 -9.02
C VAL A 70 5.07 -0.54 -10.52
N SER A 71 6.21 -1.02 -11.02
CA SER A 71 6.43 -1.34 -12.43
C SER A 71 6.44 -2.86 -12.66
N ASP A 72 5.70 -3.32 -13.68
CA ASP A 72 5.52 -4.72 -14.08
C ASP A 72 6.75 -5.37 -14.78
N THR A 73 7.98 -5.06 -14.37
CA THR A 73 9.16 -5.52 -15.13
C THR A 73 9.52 -7.00 -14.94
N PHE A 74 8.75 -7.80 -14.20
CA PHE A 74 8.94 -9.26 -14.14
C PHE A 74 7.61 -10.02 -14.25
N ILE A 75 7.19 -10.32 -15.48
CA ILE A 75 6.15 -11.32 -15.75
C ILE A 75 6.82 -12.70 -15.76
N GLU A 76 6.99 -13.31 -14.59
CA GLU A 76 7.03 -14.78 -14.50
C GLU A 76 5.73 -15.27 -13.84
N LYS A 77 4.99 -16.06 -14.61
CA LYS A 77 3.74 -16.69 -14.18
C LYS A 77 4.02 -17.59 -12.98
N GLY A 78 3.50 -17.22 -11.81
CA GLY A 78 3.32 -18.16 -10.68
C GLY A 78 4.07 -17.84 -9.39
N VAL A 79 4.86 -16.77 -9.33
CA VAL A 79 5.43 -16.26 -8.07
C VAL A 79 4.58 -15.08 -7.59
N SER A 80 4.28 -15.00 -6.30
CA SER A 80 3.47 -13.90 -5.73
C SER A 80 4.00 -12.55 -6.22
N ARG A 81 3.14 -11.72 -6.84
CA ARG A 81 3.48 -10.40 -7.43
C ARG A 81 4.29 -9.49 -6.50
N MET A 82 4.23 -9.72 -5.20
CA MET A 82 4.91 -8.95 -4.15
C MET A 82 6.39 -9.31 -3.93
N GLY A 83 6.94 -10.33 -4.61
CA GLY A 83 8.33 -10.74 -4.42
C GLY A 83 9.37 -9.97 -5.26
N THR A 84 8.95 -9.31 -6.35
CA THR A 84 9.89 -8.78 -7.36
C THR A 84 9.47 -7.44 -7.98
N GLY A 85 8.40 -6.80 -7.47
CA GLY A 85 7.97 -5.48 -7.96
C GLY A 85 9.03 -4.41 -7.68
N ILE A 86 9.60 -3.82 -8.73
CA ILE A 86 10.54 -2.71 -8.56
C ILE A 86 9.72 -1.46 -8.22
N LEU A 87 9.87 -0.97 -6.99
CA LEU A 87 9.36 0.33 -6.57
C LEU A 87 10.15 1.43 -7.32
N LYS A 88 9.48 2.16 -8.21
CA LYS A 88 10.08 3.25 -8.99
C LYS A 88 9.39 4.58 -8.71
N GLY A 89 10.20 5.63 -8.61
CA GLY A 89 9.72 7.01 -8.55
C GLY A 89 8.86 7.32 -7.33
N ASP A 90 8.27 8.51 -7.33
CA ASP A 90 7.35 8.96 -6.30
C ASP A 90 5.90 8.60 -6.72
N GLY A 91 5.18 7.89 -5.85
CA GLY A 91 3.77 7.55 -6.03
C GLY A 91 2.83 8.73 -5.88
N GLY A 92 3.31 9.83 -5.26
CA GLY A 92 2.54 11.01 -4.95
C GLY A 92 1.56 10.79 -3.79
N PRO A 93 0.70 11.78 -3.51
CA PRO A 93 -0.35 11.64 -2.49
C PRO A 93 -1.34 10.53 -2.86
N ILE A 94 -1.85 9.84 -1.86
CA ILE A 94 -2.88 8.81 -2.04
C ILE A 94 -4.23 9.54 -2.27
N PRO A 95 -4.93 9.30 -3.39
CA PRO A 95 -6.18 9.99 -3.69
C PRO A 95 -7.29 9.71 -2.67
N ALA A 96 -8.14 10.72 -2.40
CA ALA A 96 -9.28 10.55 -1.49
C ALA A 96 -10.23 9.43 -1.93
N SER A 97 -10.43 9.26 -3.25
CA SER A 97 -11.24 8.17 -3.81
C SER A 97 -10.72 6.77 -3.49
N VAL A 98 -9.40 6.61 -3.32
CA VAL A 98 -8.79 5.35 -2.89
C VAL A 98 -9.08 5.09 -1.41
N VAL A 99 -9.04 6.14 -0.58
CA VAL A 99 -9.37 6.06 0.85
C VAL A 99 -10.84 5.73 1.07
N ASP A 100 -11.75 6.37 0.33
CA ASP A 100 -13.18 6.11 0.42
C ASP A 100 -13.50 4.66 0.00
N ARG A 101 -12.92 4.22 -1.12
CA ARG A 101 -13.06 2.84 -1.57
C ARG A 101 -12.52 1.83 -0.55
N PHE A 102 -11.38 2.13 0.08
CA PHE A 102 -10.82 1.27 1.12
C PHE A 102 -11.75 1.17 2.34
N ARG A 103 -12.41 2.26 2.77
CA ARG A 103 -13.37 2.23 3.88
C ARG A 103 -14.51 1.25 3.62
N ASP A 104 -15.02 1.25 2.38
CA ASP A 104 -16.13 0.40 1.97
C ASP A 104 -15.70 -1.06 1.83
N GLU A 105 -14.58 -1.32 1.12
CA GLU A 105 -14.14 -2.68 0.81
C GLU A 105 -13.46 -3.38 1.99
N ALA A 106 -12.86 -2.64 2.93
CA ALA A 106 -12.22 -3.17 4.13
C ALA A 106 -13.16 -3.24 5.35
N ALA A 107 -14.48 -3.32 5.15
CA ALA A 107 -15.46 -3.39 6.23
C ALA A 107 -15.31 -4.63 7.15
N ALA A 108 -14.72 -5.70 6.64
CA ALA A 108 -14.42 -6.92 7.40
C ALA A 108 -13.05 -6.88 8.12
N LEU A 109 -12.25 -5.85 7.89
CA LEU A 109 -10.97 -5.65 8.58
C LEU A 109 -11.24 -5.18 10.01
N ASP A 110 -10.32 -5.49 10.92
CA ASP A 110 -10.33 -4.91 12.26
C ASP A 110 -10.37 -3.37 12.19
N LEU A 111 -11.25 -2.77 13.00
CA LEU A 111 -11.50 -1.32 12.97
C LEU A 111 -10.24 -0.52 13.32
N ALA A 112 -9.46 -0.97 14.31
CA ALA A 112 -8.25 -0.27 14.72
C ALA A 112 -7.17 -0.33 13.63
N LEU A 113 -7.01 -1.48 12.96
CA LEU A 113 -6.11 -1.60 11.81
C LEU A 113 -6.54 -0.68 10.65
N ARG A 114 -7.83 -0.67 10.32
CA ARG A 114 -8.38 0.17 9.25
C ARG A 114 -8.15 1.66 9.53
N ASP A 115 -8.45 2.10 10.74
CA ASP A 115 -8.31 3.49 11.15
C ASP A 115 -6.84 3.92 11.22
N LEU A 116 -5.94 3.03 11.66
CA LEU A 116 -4.50 3.26 11.63
C LEU A 116 -4.00 3.50 10.20
N ILE A 117 -4.36 2.64 9.25
CA ILE A 117 -3.95 2.79 7.84
C ILE A 117 -4.45 4.13 7.27
N ILE A 118 -5.72 4.47 7.51
CA ILE A 118 -6.30 5.74 7.06
C ILE A 118 -5.59 6.93 7.72
N SER A 119 -5.26 6.84 9.00
CA SER A 119 -4.51 7.88 9.70
C SER A 119 -3.12 8.09 9.09
N LYS A 120 -2.39 7.01 8.79
CA LYS A 120 -1.06 7.12 8.18
C LYS A 120 -1.08 7.64 6.75
N ILE A 121 -2.13 7.33 5.98
CA ILE A 121 -2.35 7.97 4.68
C ILE A 121 -2.56 9.48 4.84
N LYS A 122 -3.35 9.91 5.83
CA LYS A 122 -3.58 11.34 6.10
C LYS A 122 -2.29 12.04 6.51
N ASP A 123 -1.53 11.46 7.44
CA ASP A 123 -0.25 11.99 7.90
C ASP A 123 0.72 12.17 6.72
N TYR A 124 0.83 11.16 5.87
CA TYR A 124 1.66 11.20 4.67
C TYR A 124 1.22 12.30 3.69
N ASN A 125 -0.07 12.37 3.38
CA ASN A 125 -0.59 13.38 2.45
C ASN A 125 -0.43 14.81 2.99
N ALA A 126 -0.57 15.00 4.31
CA ALA A 126 -0.41 16.31 4.95
C ALA A 126 1.06 16.75 5.07
N GLY A 127 1.97 15.79 5.21
CA GLY A 127 3.42 16.04 5.27
C GLY A 127 4.05 16.39 3.92
N ARG A 128 3.30 16.27 2.82
CA ARG A 128 3.75 16.73 1.50
C ARG A 128 3.40 18.21 1.33
N PRO A 129 4.31 19.04 0.80
CA PRO A 129 3.91 20.36 0.33
C PRO A 129 2.79 20.18 -0.70
N ALA A 130 1.76 21.03 -0.65
CA ALA A 130 0.80 21.12 -1.74
C ALA A 130 1.61 21.31 -3.03
N GLU A 131 1.49 20.39 -3.99
CA GLU A 131 2.23 20.55 -5.24
C GLU A 131 1.87 21.92 -5.83
N ASP A 132 2.86 22.80 -5.94
CA ASP A 132 2.73 24.01 -6.73
C ASP A 132 2.30 23.59 -8.14
N PRO A 133 1.21 24.16 -8.71
CA PRO A 133 0.69 23.73 -10.01
C PRO A 133 1.63 24.01 -11.20
N ILE A 134 2.85 24.51 -10.98
CA ILE A 134 3.81 24.86 -12.02
C ILE A 134 5.21 24.54 -11.49
N GLY A 135 5.79 23.41 -11.92
CA GLY A 135 7.21 23.14 -11.73
C GLY A 135 8.05 24.26 -12.37
N PRO A 136 9.26 24.56 -11.85
CA PRO A 136 10.08 25.60 -12.46
C PRO A 136 10.45 25.18 -13.89
N LEU A 137 9.97 25.95 -14.87
CA LEU A 137 10.59 26.07 -16.18
C LEU A 137 11.98 26.64 -15.95
N THR A 138 12.97 25.77 -15.79
CA THR A 138 14.37 26.17 -15.88
C THR A 138 14.67 26.45 -17.36
N ILE A 139 14.36 27.69 -17.79
CA ILE A 139 14.97 28.27 -18.98
C ILE A 139 16.37 28.69 -18.56
N ILE A 140 17.37 27.91 -18.96
CA ILE A 140 18.77 28.33 -18.87
C ILE A 140 18.97 29.34 -20.02
N GLN A 141 19.25 30.59 -19.65
CA GLN A 141 19.75 31.62 -20.57
C GLN A 141 21.23 31.40 -20.90
#